data_AF-A0A0S2FHV5-F1
#
_entry.id   AF-A0A0S2FHV5-F1
#
_cell.length_a   1.000
_cell.length_b   1.000
_cell.length_c   1.000
_cell.angle_alpha   90.00
_cell.angle_beta   90.00
_cell.angle_gamma   90.00
#
_symmetry.space_group_name_H-M   'P 1'
#
loop_
_entity.id
_entity.type
_entity.pdbx_description
1 polymer ?
#
loop_
_entity_poly.entity_id
_entity_poly.type
_entity_poly.pdbx_seq_one_letter_code
_entity_poly.pdbx_strand_id
1 'polypeptide(L)'
;MSLTMSSQEYANLAANAYPPSGARNGVETEVEFNGVEYNVLKRVDLPSGYQGTIYQRKDSGDIIVAHRGTEFGDEPIKDGLLADGGMVVKRINRQTQDAIDLTKQAIEIAQEIGPRTNPPEVSVTGHSLGGCLAQITAARFNLNGETFNPYGAASLGYRIPEGGNQVVNHVMAGDLVSAAGKHFGKVRMYAEPAELNVLKAAGYEDNGSQFDIRDPVKAAVAGSDSHRMHHFLDVDGEGRSDRSALGNPQSRELAEKHRPVIEKYRADIENLREGISIGAAIYRGSKGIAEEIGRHLPQKQPESPFRDAHGSLPASEQRAFDPRSPDHPHHSMHKALHSGIERALAEQGLPINETAERTTAALLVSSRQAGLERVNHVVAGRSTPAGTDIFAVQGELHDPAHKRAHVNSEVAAQIPVEASFQQLAAAEQKPTIAQDQQAQEQTRTHAARTA
;
A
#
# COMPACT_ATOMS: atom_id res chain seq x y z
N MET A 1 -14.60 16.44 -37.30
CA MET A 1 -14.64 16.62 -35.83
C MET A 1 -13.71 15.56 -35.26
N SER A 2 -12.61 15.94 -34.61
CA SER A 2 -11.75 14.95 -33.95
C SER A 2 -12.59 14.31 -32.84
N LEU A 3 -12.93 13.03 -33.00
CA LEU A 3 -13.65 12.26 -31.99
C LEU A 3 -12.60 11.86 -30.95
N THR A 4 -12.55 12.60 -29.85
CA THR A 4 -11.77 12.23 -28.66
C THR A 4 -12.03 10.77 -28.29
N MET A 5 -10.96 10.02 -28.06
CA MET A 5 -11.01 8.64 -27.56
C MET A 5 -11.95 8.52 -26.36
N SER A 6 -12.86 7.54 -26.41
CA SER A 6 -13.76 7.22 -25.32
C SER A 6 -13.10 6.30 -24.30
N SER A 7 -13.64 6.27 -23.07
CA SER A 7 -13.17 5.35 -22.04
C SER A 7 -13.30 3.87 -22.45
N GLN A 8 -14.32 3.55 -23.25
CA GLN A 8 -14.53 2.18 -23.73
C GLN A 8 -13.43 1.75 -24.72
N GLU A 9 -12.97 2.66 -25.58
CA GLU A 9 -11.84 2.39 -26.47
C GLU A 9 -10.55 2.11 -25.68
N TYR A 10 -10.25 2.92 -24.65
CA TYR A 10 -9.10 2.66 -23.78
C TYR A 10 -9.19 1.32 -23.06
N ALA A 11 -10.39 0.93 -22.62
CA ALA A 11 -10.64 -0.36 -21.96
C ALA A 11 -10.39 -1.53 -22.90
N ASN A 12 -10.90 -1.44 -24.13
CA ASN A 12 -10.72 -2.48 -25.14
C ASN A 12 -9.24 -2.66 -25.51
N LEU A 13 -8.47 -1.57 -25.65
CA LEU A 13 -7.03 -1.63 -25.93
C LEU A 13 -6.22 -2.17 -24.74
N ALA A 14 -6.59 -1.82 -23.51
CA ALA A 14 -5.97 -2.38 -22.30
C ALA A 14 -6.22 -3.88 -22.20
N ALA A 15 -7.44 -4.34 -22.49
CA ALA A 15 -7.78 -5.76 -22.52
C ALA A 15 -7.06 -6.52 -23.65
N ASN A 16 -7.00 -5.96 -24.87
CA ASN A 16 -6.33 -6.60 -26.01
C ASN A 16 -4.82 -6.79 -25.79
N ALA A 17 -4.20 -5.96 -24.95
CA ALA A 17 -2.80 -6.16 -24.56
C ALA A 17 -2.57 -7.53 -23.88
N TYR A 18 -3.62 -8.18 -23.37
CA TYR A 18 -3.65 -9.56 -22.87
C TYR A 18 -4.20 -10.49 -23.96
N PRO A 19 -3.35 -11.22 -24.71
CA PRO A 19 -3.83 -12.16 -25.70
C PRO A 19 -4.56 -13.34 -25.02
N PRO A 20 -5.63 -13.89 -25.64
CA PRO A 20 -6.33 -15.03 -25.11
C PRO A 20 -5.39 -16.25 -24.97
N SER A 21 -5.59 -17.03 -23.91
CA SER A 21 -4.82 -18.25 -23.66
C SER A 21 -4.90 -19.20 -24.85
N GLY A 22 -3.76 -19.54 -25.45
CA GLY A 22 -3.69 -20.43 -26.61
C GLY A 22 -3.80 -19.76 -27.99
N ALA A 23 -3.88 -18.43 -28.05
CA ALA A 23 -3.70 -17.72 -29.31
C ALA A 23 -2.30 -18.02 -29.88
N ARG A 24 -2.24 -18.57 -31.10
CA ARG A 24 -0.99 -18.75 -31.84
C ARG A 24 -0.33 -17.37 -32.02
N ASN A 25 1.00 -17.34 -32.07
CA ASN A 25 1.86 -16.19 -32.40
C ASN A 25 1.58 -15.62 -33.81
N GLY A 26 0.36 -15.18 -34.07
CA GLY A 26 0.02 -14.31 -35.17
C GLY A 26 0.26 -12.88 -34.70
N VAL A 27 1.10 -12.16 -35.43
CA VAL A 27 1.24 -10.71 -35.25
C VAL A 27 -0.02 -10.10 -35.84
N GLU A 28 -1.07 -10.01 -35.01
CA GLU A 28 -2.27 -9.26 -35.38
C GLU A 28 -1.82 -7.83 -35.70
N THR A 29 -1.88 -7.46 -36.99
CA THR A 29 -1.40 -6.16 -37.47
C THR A 29 -2.46 -5.08 -37.36
N GLU A 30 -3.73 -5.48 -37.22
CA GLU A 30 -4.87 -4.60 -37.11
C GLU A 30 -5.91 -5.20 -36.17
N VAL A 31 -6.57 -4.35 -35.38
CA VAL A 31 -7.66 -4.71 -34.47
C VAL A 31 -8.81 -3.74 -34.64
N GLU A 32 -10.04 -4.21 -34.43
CA GLU A 32 -11.24 -3.39 -34.48
C GLU A 32 -12.04 -3.55 -33.19
N PHE A 33 -12.46 -2.43 -32.62
CA PHE A 33 -13.35 -2.41 -31.46
C PHE A 33 -14.50 -1.44 -31.71
N ASN A 34 -15.73 -1.91 -31.61
CA ASN A 34 -16.94 -1.09 -31.74
C ASN A 34 -16.96 -0.19 -32.99
N GLY A 35 -16.45 -0.70 -34.13
CA GLY A 35 -16.38 0.04 -35.40
C GLY A 35 -15.21 1.02 -35.53
N VAL A 36 -14.27 1.04 -34.57
CA VAL A 36 -13.03 1.82 -34.64
C VAL A 36 -11.86 0.88 -34.93
N GLU A 37 -11.13 1.16 -36.00
CA GLU A 37 -9.98 0.37 -36.44
C GLU A 37 -8.65 0.94 -35.93
N TYR A 38 -7.75 0.06 -35.52
CA TYR A 38 -6.41 0.40 -35.05
C TYR A 38 -5.34 -0.45 -35.75
N ASN A 39 -4.24 0.18 -36.13
CA ASN A 39 -3.01 -0.53 -36.51
C ASN A 39 -2.22 -0.90 -35.26
N VAL A 40 -1.73 -2.13 -35.19
CA VAL A 40 -0.77 -2.57 -34.16
C VAL A 40 0.63 -2.24 -34.67
N LEU A 41 1.19 -1.13 -34.20
CA LEU A 41 2.51 -0.66 -34.66
C LEU A 41 3.65 -1.44 -34.04
N LYS A 42 3.50 -1.86 -32.77
CA LYS A 42 4.53 -2.60 -32.05
C LYS A 42 3.94 -3.39 -30.90
N ARG A 43 4.42 -4.61 -30.69
CA ARG A 43 4.18 -5.40 -29.48
C ARG A 43 5.52 -5.84 -28.90
N VAL A 44 5.67 -5.75 -27.58
CA VAL A 44 6.87 -6.18 -26.86
C VAL A 44 6.52 -7.18 -25.78
N ASP A 45 7.42 -8.14 -25.59
CA ASP A 45 7.44 -9.10 -24.49
C ASP A 45 8.89 -9.25 -24.06
N LEU A 46 9.21 -8.77 -22.86
CA LEU A 46 10.59 -8.57 -22.42
C LEU A 46 10.96 -9.45 -21.21
N PRO A 47 12.25 -9.81 -21.03
CA PRO A 47 12.71 -10.64 -19.91
C PRO A 47 12.44 -10.07 -18.50
N SER A 48 12.10 -8.80 -18.39
CA SER A 48 11.65 -8.18 -17.14
C SER A 48 10.27 -8.66 -16.68
N GLY A 49 9.51 -9.33 -17.56
CA GLY A 49 8.09 -9.64 -17.40
C GLY A 49 7.17 -8.52 -17.87
N TYR A 50 7.73 -7.45 -18.45
CA TYR A 50 6.98 -6.35 -19.06
C TYR A 50 6.48 -6.75 -20.45
N GLN A 51 5.21 -6.42 -20.71
CA GLN A 51 4.60 -6.51 -22.03
C GLN A 51 3.92 -5.18 -22.36
N GLY A 52 3.77 -4.90 -23.65
CA GLY A 52 3.06 -3.69 -24.07
C GLY A 52 2.82 -3.65 -25.56
N THR A 53 1.85 -2.84 -25.96
CA THR A 53 1.46 -2.67 -27.36
C THR A 53 1.30 -1.19 -27.68
N ILE A 54 1.82 -0.76 -28.84
CA ILE A 54 1.59 0.56 -29.43
C ILE A 54 0.54 0.38 -30.53
N TYR A 55 -0.58 1.08 -30.37
CA TYR A 55 -1.65 1.16 -31.37
C TYR A 55 -1.64 2.53 -32.04
N GLN A 56 -2.08 2.56 -33.28
CA GLN A 56 -2.45 3.78 -33.98
C GLN A 56 -3.90 3.70 -34.40
N ARG A 57 -4.71 4.65 -33.96
CA ARG A 57 -6.10 4.76 -34.38
C ARG A 57 -6.16 5.25 -35.84
N LYS A 58 -6.85 4.52 -36.74
CA LYS A 58 -6.75 4.76 -38.19
C LYS A 58 -7.41 6.06 -38.68
N ASP A 59 -8.48 6.51 -38.02
CA ASP A 59 -9.24 7.70 -38.44
C ASP A 59 -8.59 9.02 -37.97
N SER A 60 -8.04 9.07 -36.75
CA SER A 60 -7.39 10.26 -36.19
C SER A 60 -5.87 10.26 -36.34
N GLY A 61 -5.26 9.07 -36.44
CA GLY A 61 -3.81 8.88 -36.41
C GLY A 61 -3.21 8.85 -35.00
N ASP A 62 -4.02 9.03 -33.95
CA ASP A 62 -3.56 9.08 -32.55
C ASP A 62 -2.87 7.78 -32.14
N ILE A 63 -1.86 7.92 -31.29
CA ILE A 63 -1.03 6.82 -30.81
C ILE A 63 -1.38 6.49 -29.37
N ILE A 64 -1.57 5.20 -29.10
CA ILE A 64 -1.96 4.70 -27.77
C ILE A 64 -0.99 3.63 -27.34
N VAL A 65 -0.39 3.80 -26.15
CA VAL A 65 0.48 2.81 -25.52
C VAL A 65 -0.32 2.07 -24.46
N ALA A 66 -0.63 0.80 -24.73
CA ALA A 66 -1.23 -0.09 -23.74
C ALA A 66 -0.13 -0.86 -23.02
N HIS A 67 0.03 -0.57 -21.73
CA HIS A 67 0.96 -1.27 -20.87
C HIS A 67 0.30 -2.54 -20.29
N ARG A 68 1.01 -3.66 -20.36
CA ARG A 68 0.64 -4.91 -19.70
C ARG A 68 1.74 -5.28 -18.69
N GLY A 69 1.36 -5.30 -17.43
CA GLY A 69 2.20 -5.87 -16.40
C GLY A 69 1.92 -7.36 -16.19
N THR A 70 2.79 -8.02 -15.43
CA THR A 70 2.45 -9.30 -14.81
C THR A 70 1.26 -9.09 -13.87
N GLU A 71 0.12 -9.74 -14.14
CA GLU A 71 -1.06 -9.59 -13.28
C GLU A 71 -0.75 -10.07 -11.86
N PHE A 72 -1.33 -9.38 -10.88
CA PHE A 72 -1.49 -9.94 -9.55
C PHE A 72 -2.61 -11.00 -9.65
N GLY A 73 -2.30 -12.20 -10.13
CA GLY A 73 -3.30 -13.25 -10.42
C GLY A 73 -4.11 -13.74 -9.20
N ASP A 74 -4.88 -14.81 -9.35
CA ASP A 74 -5.70 -15.40 -8.27
C ASP A 74 -4.86 -16.03 -7.11
N GLU A 75 -3.56 -16.24 -7.31
CA GLU A 75 -2.61 -16.80 -6.33
C GLU A 75 -2.15 -15.80 -5.23
N PRO A 76 -1.74 -14.55 -5.53
CA PRO A 76 -1.24 -13.60 -4.53
C PRO A 76 -2.21 -13.19 -3.41
N ILE A 77 -3.53 -13.36 -3.58
CA ILE A 77 -4.53 -13.13 -2.51
C ILE A 77 -4.44 -14.26 -1.45
N LYS A 78 -4.16 -15.50 -1.87
CA LYS A 78 -4.01 -16.65 -0.97
C LYS A 78 -2.65 -16.67 -0.24
N ASP A 79 -1.62 -16.10 -0.87
CA ASP A 79 -0.25 -16.08 -0.34
C ASP A 79 0.11 -14.78 0.42
N GLY A 80 -0.84 -13.86 0.61
CA GLY A 80 -0.62 -12.64 1.39
C GLY A 80 0.31 -11.60 0.73
N LEU A 81 0.50 -11.66 -0.60
CA LEU A 81 1.50 -10.87 -1.31
C LEU A 81 1.21 -9.36 -1.32
N LEU A 82 -0.04 -8.93 -1.12
CA LEU A 82 -0.36 -7.50 -0.93
C LEU A 82 -0.05 -7.00 0.48
N ALA A 83 0.05 -7.89 1.48
CA ALA A 83 0.58 -7.54 2.79
C ALA A 83 2.12 -7.35 2.76
N ASP A 84 2.80 -7.91 1.76
CA ASP A 84 4.21 -7.64 1.47
C ASP A 84 4.34 -6.58 0.35
N GLY A 85 4.04 -5.33 0.70
CA GLY A 85 4.14 -4.18 -0.21
C GLY A 85 5.50 -4.02 -0.90
N GLY A 86 6.57 -4.59 -0.32
CA GLY A 86 7.91 -4.60 -0.92
C GLY A 86 7.99 -5.42 -2.21
N MET A 87 7.21 -6.49 -2.36
CA MET A 87 7.20 -7.33 -3.55
C MET A 87 6.49 -6.67 -4.74
N VAL A 88 5.39 -5.95 -4.49
CA VAL A 88 4.68 -5.15 -5.50
C VAL A 88 5.59 -4.07 -6.07
N VAL A 89 6.24 -3.31 -5.17
CA VAL A 89 7.19 -2.25 -5.55
C VAL A 89 8.38 -2.81 -6.35
N LYS A 90 8.95 -3.96 -5.94
CA LYS A 90 10.04 -4.62 -6.69
C LYS A 90 9.62 -5.00 -8.12
N ARG A 91 8.41 -5.55 -8.30
CA ARG A 91 7.89 -5.90 -9.63
C ARG A 91 7.72 -4.66 -10.51
N ILE A 92 7.13 -3.59 -9.97
CA ILE A 92 6.96 -2.32 -10.69
C ILE A 92 8.32 -1.75 -11.10
N ASN A 93 9.28 -1.67 -10.17
CA ASN A 93 10.62 -1.17 -10.44
C ASN A 93 11.31 -1.92 -11.59
N ARG A 94 11.17 -3.25 -11.65
CA ARG A 94 11.78 -4.07 -12.70
C ARG A 94 11.22 -3.77 -14.09
N GLN A 95 9.94 -3.41 -14.21
CA GLN A 95 9.25 -3.18 -15.49
C GLN A 95 9.17 -1.69 -15.88
N THR A 96 9.45 -0.78 -14.94
CA THR A 96 9.28 0.66 -15.14
C THR A 96 10.10 1.21 -16.30
N GLN A 97 11.38 0.84 -16.40
CA GLN A 97 12.24 1.35 -17.47
C GLN A 97 11.77 0.88 -18.86
N ASP A 98 11.32 -0.37 -18.99
CA ASP A 98 10.81 -0.89 -20.25
C ASP A 98 9.51 -0.19 -20.69
N ALA A 99 8.63 0.13 -19.74
CA ALA A 99 7.42 0.91 -20.00
C ALA A 99 7.75 2.33 -20.50
N ILE A 100 8.75 2.96 -19.88
CA ILE A 100 9.27 4.27 -20.30
C ILE A 100 9.84 4.20 -21.72
N ASP A 101 10.63 3.18 -22.03
CA ASP A 101 11.26 3.03 -23.34
C ASP A 101 10.24 2.77 -24.44
N LEU A 102 9.21 1.95 -24.18
CA LEU A 102 8.11 1.75 -25.14
C LEU A 102 7.32 3.06 -25.37
N THR A 103 7.05 3.81 -24.31
CA THR A 103 6.31 5.09 -24.41
C THR A 103 7.12 6.12 -25.19
N LYS A 104 8.43 6.19 -24.94
CA LYS A 104 9.33 7.07 -25.68
C LYS A 104 9.30 6.76 -27.19
N GLN A 105 9.33 5.48 -27.56
CA GLN A 105 9.23 5.06 -28.96
C GLN A 105 7.88 5.44 -29.58
N ALA A 106 6.77 5.36 -28.83
CA ALA A 106 5.47 5.81 -29.33
C ALA A 106 5.44 7.32 -29.63
N ILE A 107 6.10 8.12 -28.78
CA ILE A 107 6.27 9.56 -29.01
C ILE A 107 7.13 9.84 -30.25
N GLU A 108 8.22 9.09 -30.44
CA GLU A 108 9.08 9.18 -31.62
C GLU A 108 8.28 8.83 -32.90
N ILE A 109 7.50 7.75 -32.87
CA ILE A 109 6.62 7.34 -33.96
C ILE A 109 5.60 8.44 -34.31
N ALA A 110 4.95 9.05 -33.31
CA ALA A 110 4.01 10.15 -33.55
C ALA A 110 4.68 11.35 -34.24
N GLN A 111 5.92 11.67 -33.84
CA GLN A 111 6.71 12.74 -34.45
C GLN A 111 7.13 12.44 -35.89
N GLU A 112 7.33 11.16 -36.24
CA GLU A 112 7.70 10.72 -37.59
C GLU A 112 6.50 10.69 -38.55
N ILE A 113 5.32 10.27 -38.08
CA ILE A 113 4.12 10.10 -38.92
C ILE A 113 3.38 11.43 -39.14
N GLY A 114 3.44 12.35 -38.17
CA GLY A 114 2.73 13.62 -38.22
C GLY A 114 3.46 14.74 -38.98
N PRO A 115 2.73 15.78 -39.46
CA PRO A 115 3.37 17.05 -39.79
C PRO A 115 4.11 17.59 -38.56
N ARG A 116 5.34 18.11 -38.73
CA ARG A 116 6.14 18.67 -37.62
C ARG A 116 5.40 19.72 -36.76
N THR A 117 4.38 20.36 -37.33
CA THR A 117 3.58 21.41 -36.69
C THR A 117 2.39 20.88 -35.87
N ASN A 118 1.96 19.63 -36.06
CA ASN A 118 0.84 19.03 -35.35
C ASN A 118 0.91 17.49 -35.40
N PRO A 119 1.84 16.86 -34.65
CA PRO A 119 1.92 15.41 -34.57
C PRO A 119 0.66 14.81 -33.92
N PRO A 120 0.33 13.54 -34.19
CA PRO A 120 -0.77 12.85 -33.51
C PRO A 120 -0.59 12.88 -31.99
N GLU A 121 -1.71 12.86 -31.27
CA GLU A 121 -1.65 12.79 -29.82
C GLU A 121 -1.15 11.42 -29.37
N VAL A 122 -0.39 11.40 -28.27
CA VAL A 122 0.08 10.18 -27.63
C VAL A 122 -0.60 10.06 -26.28
N SER A 123 -1.23 8.93 -26.03
CA SER A 123 -1.86 8.62 -24.75
C SER A 123 -1.50 7.23 -24.26
N VAL A 124 -1.78 6.96 -22.99
CA VAL A 124 -1.42 5.69 -22.34
C VAL A 124 -2.64 5.03 -21.70
N THR A 125 -2.62 3.71 -21.65
CA THR A 125 -3.64 2.91 -20.98
C THR A 125 -3.05 1.66 -20.37
N GLY A 126 -3.80 1.03 -19.48
CA GLY A 126 -3.44 -0.26 -18.90
C GLY A 126 -4.37 -0.66 -17.77
N HIS A 127 -4.35 -1.96 -17.49
CA HIS A 127 -5.07 -2.58 -16.38
C HIS A 127 -4.09 -3.02 -15.28
N SER A 128 -4.51 -3.02 -14.02
CA SER A 128 -3.71 -3.60 -12.91
C SER A 128 -2.30 -2.98 -12.82
N LEU A 129 -1.25 -3.82 -12.82
CA LEU A 129 0.15 -3.37 -12.91
C LEU A 129 0.42 -2.55 -14.18
N GLY A 130 -0.18 -2.91 -15.31
CA GLY A 130 -0.09 -2.13 -16.55
C GLY A 130 -0.66 -0.72 -16.39
N GLY A 131 -1.78 -0.57 -15.67
CA GLY A 131 -2.36 0.74 -15.35
C GLY A 131 -1.48 1.58 -14.42
N CYS A 132 -0.75 0.94 -13.49
CA CYS A 132 0.28 1.62 -12.70
C CYS A 132 1.44 2.14 -13.59
N LEU A 133 1.91 1.32 -14.52
CA LEU A 133 2.96 1.72 -15.47
C LEU A 133 2.47 2.86 -16.37
N ALA A 134 1.21 2.84 -16.80
CA ALA A 134 0.58 3.94 -17.53
C ALA A 134 0.56 5.25 -16.74
N GLN A 135 0.21 5.22 -15.44
CA GLN A 135 0.31 6.41 -14.59
C GLN A 135 1.75 6.94 -14.51
N ILE A 136 2.74 6.05 -14.38
CA ILE A 136 4.17 6.42 -14.30
C ILE A 136 4.63 7.09 -15.60
N THR A 137 4.32 6.49 -16.75
CA THR A 137 4.72 7.01 -18.06
C THR A 137 3.96 8.29 -18.42
N ALA A 138 2.67 8.39 -18.08
CA ALA A 138 1.90 9.63 -18.19
C ALA A 138 2.53 10.78 -17.39
N ALA A 139 2.85 10.55 -16.12
CA ALA A 139 3.48 11.55 -15.27
C ALA A 139 4.85 11.98 -15.81
N ARG A 140 5.65 11.03 -16.33
CA ARG A 140 6.98 11.30 -16.86
C ARG A 140 6.97 12.11 -18.15
N PHE A 141 6.06 11.79 -19.07
CA PHE A 141 6.02 12.37 -20.41
C PHE A 141 4.92 13.42 -20.58
N ASN A 142 4.20 13.77 -19.50
CA ASN A 142 3.09 14.70 -19.51
C ASN A 142 1.97 14.29 -20.50
N LEU A 143 1.63 13.00 -20.52
CA LEU A 143 0.61 12.43 -21.40
C LEU A 143 -0.73 12.31 -20.69
N ASN A 144 -1.80 12.29 -21.49
CA ASN A 144 -3.12 11.90 -21.02
C ASN A 144 -3.27 10.37 -21.05
N GLY A 145 -4.25 9.84 -20.31
CA GLY A 145 -4.54 8.42 -20.37
C GLY A 145 -5.74 7.99 -19.54
N GLU A 146 -6.17 6.75 -19.73
CA GLU A 146 -7.17 6.12 -18.90
C GLU A 146 -6.69 4.75 -18.45
N THR A 147 -6.96 4.39 -17.20
CA THR A 147 -6.47 3.14 -16.62
C THR A 147 -7.58 2.43 -15.87
N PHE A 148 -7.48 1.11 -15.75
CA PHE A 148 -8.56 0.25 -15.28
C PHE A 148 -8.09 -0.62 -14.12
N ASN A 149 -8.72 -0.48 -12.96
CA ASN A 149 -8.28 -1.07 -11.71
C ASN A 149 -6.74 -0.98 -11.49
N PRO A 150 -6.11 0.18 -11.69
CA PRO A 150 -4.65 0.26 -11.63
C PRO A 150 -4.15 0.20 -10.19
N TYR A 151 -2.94 -0.29 -9.97
CA TYR A 151 -2.24 0.04 -8.73
C TYR A 151 -1.84 1.53 -8.73
N GLY A 152 -1.99 2.23 -7.60
CA GLY A 152 -1.75 3.67 -7.51
C GLY A 152 -0.27 4.05 -7.53
N ALA A 153 0.16 4.80 -8.55
CA ALA A 153 1.57 5.15 -8.76
C ALA A 153 2.11 6.23 -7.79
N ALA A 154 1.23 7.08 -7.23
CA ALA A 154 1.64 8.15 -6.33
C ALA A 154 2.18 7.62 -4.98
N SER A 155 1.90 6.35 -4.66
CA SER A 155 2.35 5.71 -3.41
C SER A 155 3.71 5.00 -3.50
N LEU A 156 4.40 5.12 -4.63
CA LEU A 156 5.62 4.34 -4.93
C LEU A 156 6.94 5.09 -4.73
N GLY A 157 6.89 6.33 -4.24
CA GLY A 157 8.10 7.12 -4.00
C GLY A 157 8.75 7.70 -5.27
N TYR A 158 8.10 7.60 -6.44
CA TYR A 158 8.57 8.21 -7.70
C TYR A 158 8.40 9.73 -7.77
N ARG A 159 7.96 10.38 -6.68
CA ARG A 159 7.59 11.81 -6.63
C ARG A 159 6.50 12.19 -7.64
N ILE A 160 5.66 11.23 -8.00
CA ILE A 160 4.46 11.46 -8.79
C ILE A 160 3.39 12.01 -7.84
N PRO A 161 2.75 13.16 -8.15
CA PRO A 161 1.74 13.75 -7.29
C PRO A 161 0.48 12.86 -7.23
N GLU A 162 -0.21 12.91 -6.09
CA GLU A 162 -1.55 12.36 -5.97
C GLU A 162 -2.56 13.29 -6.67
N GLY A 163 -3.53 12.71 -7.37
CA GLY A 163 -4.60 13.46 -8.04
C GLY A 163 -4.18 14.11 -9.37
N GLY A 164 -4.95 15.11 -9.82
CA GLY A 164 -4.82 15.73 -11.14
C GLY A 164 -5.89 15.26 -12.14
N ASN A 165 -5.83 15.75 -13.37
CA ASN A 165 -6.84 15.45 -14.40
C ASN A 165 -6.26 14.82 -15.68
N GLN A 166 -4.95 14.56 -15.72
CA GLN A 166 -4.26 14.03 -16.91
C GLN A 166 -4.61 12.55 -17.16
N VAL A 167 -4.71 11.77 -16.08
CA VAL A 167 -5.13 10.37 -16.14
C VAL A 167 -6.51 10.23 -15.49
N VAL A 168 -7.38 9.41 -16.07
CA VAL A 168 -8.61 8.95 -15.40
C VAL A 168 -8.41 7.50 -14.98
N ASN A 169 -8.48 7.23 -13.68
CA ASN A 169 -8.35 5.90 -13.10
C ASN A 169 -9.75 5.35 -12.82
N HIS A 170 -10.20 4.41 -13.65
CA HIS A 170 -11.46 3.70 -13.50
C HIS A 170 -11.28 2.58 -12.48
N VAL A 171 -12.01 2.62 -11.38
CA VAL A 171 -11.84 1.68 -10.27
C VAL A 171 -13.17 1.09 -9.84
N MET A 172 -13.21 -0.23 -9.67
CA MET A 172 -14.33 -0.92 -9.03
C MET A 172 -14.24 -0.76 -7.50
N ALA A 173 -15.38 -0.72 -6.83
CA ALA A 173 -15.48 -0.41 -5.41
C ALA A 173 -14.85 -1.49 -4.52
N GLY A 174 -14.99 -2.76 -4.92
CA GLY A 174 -14.37 -3.89 -4.24
C GLY A 174 -12.94 -4.18 -4.68
N ASP A 175 -12.38 -3.42 -5.63
CA ASP A 175 -11.05 -3.71 -6.16
C ASP A 175 -9.94 -3.42 -5.14
N LEU A 176 -9.34 -4.50 -4.67
CA LEU A 176 -8.23 -4.51 -3.72
C LEU A 176 -6.97 -3.83 -4.27
N VAL A 177 -6.65 -4.02 -5.55
CA VAL A 177 -5.38 -3.53 -6.12
C VAL A 177 -5.37 -2.01 -6.22
N SER A 178 -6.47 -1.42 -6.69
CA SER A 178 -6.64 0.03 -6.71
C SER A 178 -6.85 0.62 -5.32
N ALA A 179 -7.39 -0.15 -4.38
CA ALA A 179 -7.51 0.28 -2.99
C ALA A 179 -6.15 0.42 -2.30
N ALA A 180 -5.15 -0.36 -2.73
CA ALA A 180 -3.83 -0.42 -2.09
C ALA A 180 -2.89 0.76 -2.41
N GLY A 181 -3.27 1.73 -3.23
CA GLY A 181 -2.39 2.84 -3.53
C GLY A 181 -3.10 4.09 -4.03
N LYS A 182 -2.51 5.24 -3.72
CA LYS A 182 -2.90 6.55 -4.20
C LYS A 182 -2.54 6.74 -5.67
N HIS A 183 -3.44 7.35 -6.42
CA HIS A 183 -3.35 7.43 -7.87
C HIS A 183 -2.84 8.79 -8.36
N PHE A 184 -2.10 8.76 -9.46
CA PHE A 184 -1.89 9.94 -10.30
C PHE A 184 -3.10 10.10 -11.22
N GLY A 185 -3.68 11.30 -11.24
CA GLY A 185 -4.89 11.60 -11.98
C GLY A 185 -6.19 11.41 -11.17
N LYS A 186 -7.31 11.58 -11.86
CA LYS A 186 -8.66 11.57 -11.28
C LYS A 186 -9.12 10.14 -11.08
N VAL A 187 -9.57 9.80 -9.88
CA VAL A 187 -10.23 8.51 -9.64
C VAL A 187 -11.71 8.62 -10.02
N ARG A 188 -12.19 7.67 -10.83
CA ARG A 188 -13.60 7.50 -11.18
C ARG A 188 -14.06 6.13 -10.69
N MET A 189 -14.92 6.14 -9.70
CA MET A 189 -15.33 4.94 -8.99
C MET A 189 -16.64 4.38 -9.53
N TYR A 190 -16.73 3.06 -9.55
CA TYR A 190 -17.89 2.28 -9.97
C TYR A 190 -18.19 1.23 -8.92
N ALA A 191 -19.46 0.91 -8.72
CA ALA A 191 -19.88 -0.13 -7.79
C ALA A 191 -20.97 -0.97 -8.43
N GLU A 192 -20.95 -2.27 -8.12
CA GLU A 192 -22.06 -3.18 -8.38
C GLU A 192 -22.75 -3.60 -7.07
N PRO A 193 -24.05 -3.97 -7.12
CA PRO A 193 -24.75 -4.46 -5.95
C PRO A 193 -24.08 -5.66 -5.28
N ALA A 194 -23.49 -6.56 -6.06
CA ALA A 194 -22.77 -7.73 -5.56
C ALA A 194 -21.55 -7.34 -4.71
N GLU A 195 -20.73 -6.40 -5.17
CA GLU A 195 -19.57 -5.90 -4.44
C GLU A 195 -19.96 -5.27 -3.10
N LEU A 196 -21.01 -4.46 -3.11
CA LEU A 196 -21.49 -3.83 -1.87
C LEU A 196 -22.02 -4.86 -0.87
N ASN A 197 -22.62 -5.95 -1.33
CA ASN A 197 -23.04 -7.05 -0.47
C ASN A 197 -21.83 -7.76 0.15
N VAL A 198 -20.75 -7.94 -0.62
CA VAL A 198 -19.49 -8.49 -0.11
C VAL A 198 -18.90 -7.57 0.97
N LEU A 199 -18.83 -6.26 0.73
CA LEU A 199 -18.33 -5.30 1.73
C LEU A 199 -19.19 -5.32 3.00
N LYS A 200 -20.52 -5.30 2.87
CA LYS A 200 -21.43 -5.41 4.03
C LYS A 200 -21.25 -6.72 4.79
N ALA A 201 -21.11 -7.85 4.09
CA ALA A 201 -20.87 -9.16 4.71
C ALA A 201 -19.49 -9.27 5.40
N ALA A 202 -18.57 -8.37 5.07
CA ALA A 202 -17.29 -8.19 5.74
C ALA A 202 -17.32 -7.12 6.85
N GLY A 203 -18.50 -6.58 7.19
CA GLY A 203 -18.70 -5.65 8.29
C GLY A 203 -18.54 -4.18 7.92
N TYR A 204 -18.44 -3.85 6.62
CA TYR A 204 -18.43 -2.46 6.18
C TYR A 204 -19.86 -1.91 6.14
N GLU A 205 -20.25 -1.23 7.22
CA GLU A 205 -21.58 -0.66 7.38
C GLU A 205 -21.63 0.81 6.92
N ASP A 206 -22.82 1.23 6.46
CA ASP A 206 -23.12 2.59 5.98
C ASP A 206 -23.58 3.53 7.12
N ASN A 207 -23.50 3.06 8.36
CA ASN A 207 -23.60 3.95 9.50
C ASN A 207 -22.26 4.70 9.60
N GLY A 208 -22.27 6.01 9.88
CA GLY A 208 -21.06 6.82 10.01
C GLY A 208 -20.13 6.41 11.18
N SER A 209 -20.32 5.21 11.74
CA SER A 209 -19.49 4.58 12.76
C SER A 209 -18.09 4.31 12.21
N GLN A 210 -17.08 4.67 13.00
CA GLN A 210 -15.68 4.30 12.76
C GLN A 210 -15.29 3.02 13.50
N PHE A 211 -16.23 2.42 14.25
CA PHE A 211 -16.00 1.30 15.19
C PHE A 211 -16.53 -0.04 14.66
N ASP A 212 -16.84 -0.14 13.37
CA ASP A 212 -17.36 -1.35 12.77
C ASP A 212 -16.32 -2.47 12.83
N ILE A 213 -16.74 -3.67 13.27
CA ILE A 213 -15.88 -4.86 13.22
C ILE A 213 -15.77 -5.27 11.75
N ARG A 214 -14.67 -4.86 11.11
CA ARG A 214 -14.42 -5.02 9.68
C ARG A 214 -13.34 -6.06 9.43
N ASP A 215 -13.57 -6.91 8.45
CA ASP A 215 -12.62 -7.93 8.00
C ASP A 215 -12.15 -7.60 6.57
N PRO A 216 -11.13 -6.73 6.42
CA PRO A 216 -10.60 -6.36 5.11
C PRO A 216 -10.05 -7.55 4.32
N VAL A 217 -9.53 -8.59 5.01
CA VAL A 217 -9.01 -9.79 4.35
C VAL A 217 -10.15 -10.61 3.76
N LYS A 218 -11.24 -10.79 4.51
CA LYS A 218 -12.45 -11.45 4.00
C LYS A 218 -13.08 -10.68 2.83
N ALA A 219 -13.15 -9.35 2.93
CA ALA A 219 -13.64 -8.50 1.84
C ALA A 219 -12.77 -8.65 0.58
N ALA A 220 -11.44 -8.62 0.73
CA ALA A 220 -10.47 -8.77 -0.34
C ALA A 220 -10.57 -10.13 -1.06
N VAL A 221 -10.72 -11.22 -0.29
CA VAL A 221 -10.84 -12.58 -0.84
C VAL A 221 -12.17 -12.75 -1.58
N ALA A 222 -13.27 -12.27 -1.01
CA ALA A 222 -14.60 -12.42 -1.61
C ALA A 222 -14.84 -11.43 -2.77
N GLY A 223 -14.13 -10.30 -2.79
CA GLY A 223 -14.19 -9.27 -3.83
C GLY A 223 -13.10 -9.41 -4.90
N SER A 224 -12.40 -10.54 -4.99
CA SER A 224 -11.30 -10.72 -5.95
C SER A 224 -11.74 -10.57 -7.42
N ASP A 225 -13.02 -10.84 -7.72
CA ASP A 225 -13.60 -10.64 -9.05
C ASP A 225 -13.58 -9.16 -9.48
N SER A 226 -13.78 -8.24 -8.53
CA SER A 226 -13.79 -6.78 -8.76
C SER A 226 -12.54 -6.25 -9.45
N HIS A 227 -11.40 -6.96 -9.34
CA HIS A 227 -10.16 -6.55 -9.99
C HIS A 227 -10.17 -6.75 -11.51
N ARG A 228 -11.05 -7.61 -12.05
CA ARG A 228 -10.95 -8.06 -13.45
C ARG A 228 -11.35 -6.98 -14.45
N MET A 229 -10.82 -7.11 -15.67
CA MET A 229 -11.06 -6.15 -16.74
C MET A 229 -12.50 -6.20 -17.30
N HIS A 230 -13.20 -7.33 -17.14
CA HIS A 230 -14.55 -7.54 -17.70
C HIS A 230 -15.58 -6.49 -17.22
N HIS A 231 -15.44 -5.97 -16.00
CA HIS A 231 -16.29 -4.88 -15.50
C HIS A 231 -16.24 -3.59 -16.33
N PHE A 232 -15.20 -3.40 -17.14
CA PHE A 232 -15.02 -2.23 -18.01
C PHE A 232 -15.18 -2.56 -19.49
N LEU A 233 -15.61 -3.78 -19.82
CA LEU A 233 -15.81 -4.25 -21.18
C LEU A 233 -17.31 -4.48 -21.44
N ASP A 234 -17.71 -4.44 -22.71
CA ASP A 234 -19.07 -4.82 -23.13
C ASP A 234 -19.23 -6.36 -23.25
N VAL A 235 -18.33 -7.10 -22.59
CA VAL A 235 -18.33 -8.56 -22.51
C VAL A 235 -17.95 -9.01 -21.10
N ASP A 236 -18.57 -10.10 -20.64
CA ASP A 236 -18.27 -10.73 -19.37
C ASP A 236 -16.95 -11.53 -19.42
N GLY A 237 -16.56 -12.12 -18.29
CA GLY A 237 -15.36 -12.96 -18.19
C GLY A 237 -15.38 -14.24 -19.06
N GLU A 238 -16.53 -14.61 -19.63
CA GLU A 238 -16.69 -15.72 -20.59
C GLU A 238 -16.78 -15.24 -22.04
N GLY A 239 -16.67 -13.93 -22.29
CA GLY A 239 -16.75 -13.32 -23.62
C GLY A 239 -18.18 -13.17 -24.15
N ARG A 240 -19.20 -13.34 -23.31
CA ARG A 240 -20.60 -13.08 -23.67
C ARG A 240 -20.89 -11.59 -23.54
N SER A 241 -21.84 -11.07 -24.32
CA SER A 241 -22.24 -9.66 -24.20
C SER A 241 -22.67 -9.33 -22.77
N ASP A 242 -22.08 -8.27 -22.23
CA ASP A 242 -22.38 -7.73 -20.91
C ASP A 242 -22.37 -6.20 -20.98
N ARG A 243 -22.67 -5.53 -19.87
CA ARG A 243 -22.71 -4.09 -19.77
C ARG A 243 -21.50 -3.55 -18.99
N SER A 244 -20.61 -2.88 -19.71
CA SER A 244 -19.52 -2.13 -19.11
C SER A 244 -20.00 -1.12 -18.06
N ALA A 245 -19.32 -1.08 -16.91
CA ALA A 245 -19.53 -0.07 -15.89
C ALA A 245 -19.29 1.36 -16.44
N LEU A 246 -18.43 1.50 -17.46
CA LEU A 246 -18.16 2.78 -18.12
C LEU A 246 -19.42 3.35 -18.80
N GLY A 247 -20.23 2.49 -19.40
CA GLY A 247 -21.51 2.81 -20.04
C GLY A 247 -22.72 2.74 -19.10
N ASN A 248 -22.51 2.52 -17.79
CA ASN A 248 -23.58 2.41 -16.80
C ASN A 248 -23.54 3.56 -15.78
N PRO A 249 -24.36 4.62 -15.95
CA PRO A 249 -24.46 5.70 -14.98
C PRO A 249 -24.82 5.23 -13.57
N GLN A 250 -25.63 4.17 -13.46
CA GLN A 250 -26.07 3.62 -12.17
C GLN A 250 -24.90 3.07 -11.36
N SER A 251 -23.87 2.50 -12.00
CA SER A 251 -22.67 2.01 -11.30
C SER A 251 -21.92 3.15 -10.60
N ARG A 252 -21.90 4.35 -11.21
CA ARG A 252 -21.30 5.54 -10.60
C ARG A 252 -22.19 6.10 -9.50
N GLU A 253 -23.50 6.24 -9.74
CA GLU A 253 -24.46 6.70 -8.72
C GLU A 253 -24.43 5.80 -7.48
N LEU A 254 -24.30 4.49 -7.67
CA LEU A 254 -24.22 3.52 -6.60
C LEU A 254 -22.92 3.66 -5.79
N ALA A 255 -21.79 3.87 -6.47
CA ALA A 255 -20.51 4.16 -5.81
C ALA A 255 -20.56 5.47 -5.01
N GLU A 256 -21.16 6.52 -5.56
CA GLU A 256 -21.35 7.80 -4.87
C GLU A 256 -22.24 7.65 -3.64
N LYS A 257 -23.36 6.92 -3.77
CA LYS A 257 -24.30 6.67 -2.69
C LYS A 257 -23.67 5.93 -1.51
N HIS A 258 -22.80 4.96 -1.80
CA HIS A 258 -22.13 4.15 -0.78
C HIS A 258 -20.65 4.52 -0.58
N ARG A 259 -20.26 5.73 -0.97
CA ARG A 259 -18.89 6.22 -0.86
C ARG A 259 -18.30 6.02 0.55
N PRO A 260 -19.01 6.29 1.68
CA PRO A 260 -18.43 6.08 3.01
C PRO A 260 -17.99 4.64 3.28
N VAL A 261 -18.78 3.65 2.84
CA VAL A 261 -18.48 2.21 2.96
C VAL A 261 -17.24 1.86 2.15
N ILE A 262 -17.15 2.39 0.92
CA ILE A 262 -16.07 2.10 -0.02
C ILE A 262 -14.77 2.77 0.42
N GLU A 263 -14.83 4.01 0.92
CA GLU A 263 -13.68 4.73 1.46
C GLU A 263 -13.13 4.05 2.72
N LYS A 264 -13.99 3.55 3.62
CA LYS A 264 -13.56 2.71 4.75
C LYS A 264 -12.79 1.48 4.29
N TYR A 265 -13.30 0.77 3.29
CA TYR A 265 -12.62 -0.41 2.72
C TYR A 265 -11.26 -0.04 2.14
N ARG A 266 -11.23 0.98 1.27
CA ARG A 266 -9.99 1.42 0.63
C ARG A 266 -8.95 1.88 1.65
N ALA A 267 -9.37 2.62 2.68
CA ALA A 267 -8.50 3.01 3.77
C ALA A 267 -7.96 1.79 4.53
N ASP A 268 -8.79 0.79 4.86
CA ASP A 268 -8.30 -0.42 5.54
C ASP A 268 -7.29 -1.20 4.69
N ILE A 269 -7.47 -1.26 3.37
CA ILE A 269 -6.51 -1.90 2.45
C ILE A 269 -5.20 -1.11 2.35
N GLU A 270 -5.27 0.21 2.19
CA GLU A 270 -4.09 1.09 2.17
C GLU A 270 -3.27 0.91 3.45
N ASN A 271 -3.95 0.91 4.60
CA ASN A 271 -3.35 0.68 5.90
C ASN A 271 -2.72 -0.71 5.98
N LEU A 272 -3.42 -1.77 5.57
CA LEU A 272 -2.86 -3.13 5.54
C LEU A 272 -1.57 -3.20 4.72
N ARG A 273 -1.54 -2.56 3.55
CA ARG A 273 -0.33 -2.51 2.70
C ARG A 273 0.82 -1.78 3.40
N GLU A 274 0.52 -0.68 4.08
CA GLU A 274 1.52 0.09 4.83
C GLU A 274 2.02 -0.64 6.08
N GLY A 275 1.51 -1.84 6.37
CA GLY A 275 1.81 -2.60 7.59
C GLY A 275 0.96 -2.16 8.79
N ILE A 276 0.06 -1.20 8.58
CA ILE A 276 -0.90 -0.66 9.55
C ILE A 276 -2.12 -1.58 9.57
N SER A 277 -2.14 -2.59 10.43
CA SER A 277 -3.26 -3.54 10.52
C SER A 277 -4.41 -2.99 11.38
N ILE A 278 -5.14 -2.00 10.88
CA ILE A 278 -6.27 -1.38 11.62
C ILE A 278 -7.41 -2.38 11.90
N GLY A 279 -7.70 -3.30 10.98
CA GLY A 279 -8.73 -4.33 11.17
C GLY A 279 -8.40 -5.33 12.30
N ALA A 280 -7.11 -5.63 12.49
CA ALA A 280 -6.64 -6.45 13.62
C ALA A 280 -6.55 -5.66 14.94
N ALA A 281 -6.40 -4.33 14.86
CA ALA A 281 -6.32 -3.45 16.02
C ALA A 281 -7.66 -3.30 16.78
N ILE A 282 -8.81 -3.51 16.11
CA ILE A 282 -10.16 -3.45 16.73
C ILE A 282 -10.36 -4.57 17.76
N TYR A 283 -9.75 -5.75 17.57
CA TYR A 283 -9.75 -6.83 18.56
C TYR A 283 -9.05 -6.46 19.89
N ARG A 284 -8.37 -5.30 19.97
CA ARG A 284 -7.67 -4.80 21.17
C ARG A 284 -8.27 -3.51 21.76
N GLY A 285 -9.42 -3.04 21.28
CA GLY A 285 -10.12 -1.83 21.77
C GLY A 285 -9.44 -0.51 21.37
N SER A 286 -10.01 0.63 21.79
CA SER A 286 -9.65 2.00 21.35
C SER A 286 -8.16 2.40 21.48
N LYS A 287 -7.38 1.65 22.25
CA LYS A 287 -5.92 1.80 22.39
C LYS A 287 -5.11 1.13 21.27
N GLY A 288 -5.65 0.11 20.59
CA GLY A 288 -5.01 -0.53 19.44
C GLY A 288 -4.87 0.41 18.24
N ILE A 289 -5.82 1.33 18.06
CA ILE A 289 -5.86 2.29 16.94
C ILE A 289 -4.72 3.32 17.03
N ALA A 290 -4.43 3.86 18.21
CA ALA A 290 -3.33 4.82 18.41
C ALA A 290 -1.93 4.17 18.33
N GLU A 291 -1.82 2.90 18.73
CA GLU A 291 -0.58 2.11 18.75
C GLU A 291 -0.22 1.56 17.35
N GLU A 292 -1.18 1.50 16.41
CA GLU A 292 -1.01 1.15 14.99
C GLU A 292 -0.52 2.36 14.16
N ILE A 293 -1.10 3.55 14.41
CA ILE A 293 -0.74 4.83 13.75
C ILE A 293 0.67 5.29 14.17
N GLY A 294 1.03 5.11 15.45
CA GLY A 294 2.36 5.47 15.95
C GLY A 294 3.50 4.58 15.43
N ARG A 295 3.21 3.39 14.89
CA ARG A 295 4.21 2.46 14.34
C ARG A 295 4.67 2.81 12.91
N HIS A 296 4.00 3.73 12.22
CA HIS A 296 4.13 3.88 10.76
C HIS A 296 4.46 5.30 10.27
N LEU A 297 5.22 6.07 11.05
CA LEU A 297 5.96 7.20 10.49
C LEU A 297 7.12 6.69 9.62
N PRO A 298 7.31 7.22 8.40
CA PRO A 298 8.16 6.62 7.39
C PRO A 298 9.63 6.60 7.80
N GLN A 299 10.23 5.41 7.77
CA GLN A 299 11.68 5.22 7.88
C GLN A 299 12.25 4.92 6.49
N LYS A 300 12.83 5.97 5.90
CA LYS A 300 13.74 6.01 4.74
C LYS A 300 13.18 5.50 3.39
N GLN A 301 13.02 6.45 2.47
CA GLN A 301 12.63 6.22 1.07
C GLN A 301 13.70 5.45 0.29
N PRO A 302 13.33 4.53 -0.62
CA PRO A 302 14.27 3.96 -1.60
C PRO A 302 14.81 5.07 -2.51
N GLU A 303 16.10 4.99 -2.88
CA GLU A 303 16.73 6.02 -3.70
C GLU A 303 16.07 6.12 -5.09
N SER A 304 15.70 7.36 -5.45
CA SER A 304 15.09 7.71 -6.73
C SER A 304 16.09 7.59 -7.88
N PRO A 305 15.72 6.99 -9.03
CA PRO A 305 16.51 7.05 -10.27
C PRO A 305 16.56 8.46 -10.89
N PHE A 306 15.88 9.46 -10.30
CA PHE A 306 15.87 10.87 -10.72
C PHE A 306 16.55 11.75 -9.67
N ARG A 307 17.85 11.53 -9.43
CA ARG A 307 18.63 12.30 -8.44
C ARG A 307 18.72 13.80 -8.75
N ASP A 308 18.37 14.22 -9.97
CA ASP A 308 18.49 15.60 -10.44
C ASP A 308 17.11 16.31 -10.51
N ALA A 309 16.47 16.53 -9.37
CA ALA A 309 15.36 17.49 -9.26
C ALA A 309 15.19 17.92 -7.79
N HIS A 310 15.49 19.19 -7.50
CA HIS A 310 15.45 19.79 -6.15
C HIS A 310 14.07 20.36 -5.81
N GLY A 311 13.63 20.12 -4.58
CA GLY A 311 12.54 20.84 -3.92
C GLY A 311 12.36 20.35 -2.48
N SER A 312 12.74 21.17 -1.50
CA SER A 312 12.70 20.88 -0.06
C SER A 312 11.59 21.67 0.65
N LEU A 313 10.99 21.07 1.69
CA LEU A 313 10.15 21.74 2.69
C LEU A 313 10.46 21.20 4.11
N PRO A 314 10.23 22.00 5.17
CA PRO A 314 10.88 21.87 6.48
C PRO A 314 10.11 20.98 7.49
N ALA A 315 10.83 20.52 8.52
CA ALA A 315 10.37 19.66 9.61
C ALA A 315 10.01 20.44 10.89
N SER A 316 9.01 19.98 11.66
CA SER A 316 8.70 20.53 12.99
C SER A 316 8.24 19.47 14.02
N GLU A 317 8.83 19.57 15.22
CA GLU A 317 8.26 19.23 16.56
C GLU A 317 8.04 17.77 17.04
N GLN A 318 9.03 16.86 16.94
CA GLN A 318 8.94 15.52 17.59
C GLN A 318 9.97 15.23 18.71
N ARG A 319 10.72 16.23 19.21
CA ARG A 319 11.90 15.99 20.08
C ARG A 319 11.62 15.75 21.58
N ALA A 320 10.37 15.76 22.06
CA ALA A 320 10.09 15.91 23.49
C ALA A 320 9.81 14.60 24.29
N PHE A 321 10.05 13.39 23.76
CA PHE A 321 9.72 12.14 24.48
C PHE A 321 10.69 10.98 24.17
N ASP A 322 11.98 11.15 24.47
CA ASP A 322 13.03 10.15 24.20
C ASP A 322 13.56 9.51 25.50
N PRO A 323 13.46 8.17 25.71
CA PRO A 323 13.99 7.44 26.86
C PRO A 323 15.51 7.56 27.10
N ARG A 324 16.27 8.03 26.11
CA ARG A 324 17.68 8.38 26.28
C ARG A 324 17.87 9.65 27.10
N SER A 325 16.85 10.51 27.18
CA SER A 325 16.85 11.73 27.98
C SER A 325 16.83 11.41 29.48
N PRO A 326 17.66 12.07 30.31
CA PRO A 326 17.64 11.90 31.77
C PRO A 326 16.28 12.19 32.42
N ASP A 327 15.47 13.05 31.81
CA ASP A 327 14.18 13.47 32.34
C ASP A 327 13.04 12.46 32.04
N HIS A 328 13.33 11.36 31.35
CA HIS A 328 12.33 10.35 31.00
C HIS A 328 12.09 9.34 32.14
N PRO A 329 10.83 8.98 32.48
CA PRO A 329 10.50 8.02 33.54
C PRO A 329 11.19 6.64 33.41
N HIS A 330 11.45 6.22 32.17
CA HIS A 330 12.14 4.97 31.83
C HIS A 330 13.64 5.09 31.54
N HIS A 331 14.25 6.26 31.78
CA HIS A 331 15.68 6.48 31.52
C HIS A 331 16.58 5.47 32.27
N SER A 332 16.27 5.21 33.53
CA SER A 332 17.03 4.27 34.37
C SER A 332 16.97 2.84 33.84
N MET A 333 15.82 2.39 33.35
CA MET A 333 15.64 1.06 32.76
C MET A 333 16.33 0.97 31.39
N HIS A 334 16.19 1.99 30.55
CA HIS A 334 16.90 2.09 29.27
C HIS A 334 18.41 1.95 29.47
N LYS A 335 18.98 2.70 30.43
CA LYS A 335 20.39 2.64 30.78
C LYS A 335 20.81 1.26 31.29
N ALA A 336 20.01 0.64 32.14
CA ALA A 336 20.29 -0.70 32.68
C ALA A 336 20.30 -1.78 31.57
N LEU A 337 19.37 -1.68 30.61
CA LEU A 337 19.30 -2.56 29.45
C LEU A 337 20.49 -2.36 28.51
N HIS A 338 20.83 -1.11 28.22
CA HIS A 338 21.96 -0.78 27.36
C HIS A 338 23.27 -1.37 27.89
N SER A 339 23.60 -1.07 29.15
CA SER A 339 24.81 -1.62 29.80
C SER A 339 24.75 -3.13 30.01
N GLY A 340 23.55 -3.74 30.03
CA GLY A 340 23.38 -5.18 30.07
C GLY A 340 23.65 -5.85 28.73
N ILE A 341 23.18 -5.26 27.64
CA ILE A 341 23.37 -5.74 26.27
C ILE A 341 24.84 -5.61 25.86
N GLU A 342 25.49 -4.48 26.16
CA GLU A 342 26.91 -4.30 25.87
C GLU A 342 27.77 -5.39 26.53
N ARG A 343 27.48 -5.73 27.79
CA ARG A 343 28.17 -6.82 28.50
C ARG A 343 27.87 -8.18 27.86
N ALA A 344 26.60 -8.46 27.58
CA ALA A 344 26.19 -9.74 27.00
C ALA A 344 26.77 -9.96 25.59
N LEU A 345 26.90 -8.91 24.77
CA LEU A 345 27.54 -8.98 23.45
C LEU A 345 29.06 -9.11 23.56
N ALA A 346 29.70 -8.38 24.49
CA ALA A 346 31.13 -8.47 24.73
C ALA A 346 31.54 -9.88 25.22
N GLU A 347 30.72 -10.51 26.07
CA GLU A 347 30.91 -11.90 26.52
C GLU A 347 30.82 -12.92 25.38
N GLN A 348 30.10 -12.60 24.30
CA GLN A 348 29.99 -13.43 23.09
C GLN A 348 30.98 -13.04 21.98
N GLY A 349 31.85 -12.05 22.21
CA GLY A 349 32.80 -11.55 21.22
C GLY A 349 32.16 -10.82 20.03
N LEU A 350 30.92 -10.33 20.18
CA LEU A 350 30.19 -9.62 19.14
C LEU A 350 30.46 -8.11 19.22
N PRO A 351 30.55 -7.40 18.07
CA PRO A 351 30.79 -5.96 18.05
C PRO A 351 29.58 -5.17 18.55
N ILE A 352 29.82 -4.16 19.39
CA ILE A 352 28.81 -3.19 19.81
C ILE A 352 28.67 -2.16 18.69
N ASN A 353 27.56 -2.21 17.96
CA ASN A 353 27.25 -1.36 16.83
C ASN A 353 25.78 -0.90 16.90
N GLU A 354 25.27 -0.28 15.84
CA GLU A 354 23.88 0.22 15.77
C GLU A 354 22.82 -0.85 16.07
N THR A 355 23.11 -2.14 15.84
CA THR A 355 22.22 -3.25 16.21
C THR A 355 22.04 -3.37 17.72
N ALA A 356 23.05 -3.04 18.53
CA ALA A 356 22.95 -3.05 19.99
C ALA A 356 21.98 -1.98 20.51
N GLU A 357 21.96 -0.80 19.89
CA GLU A 357 21.01 0.27 20.25
C GLU A 357 19.57 -0.11 19.88
N ARG A 358 19.35 -0.66 18.68
CA ARG A 358 18.03 -1.15 18.26
C ARG A 358 17.53 -2.30 19.14
N THR A 359 18.42 -3.21 19.52
CA THR A 359 18.12 -4.29 20.47
C THR A 359 17.80 -3.76 21.86
N THR A 360 18.50 -2.73 22.32
CA THR A 360 18.22 -2.05 23.60
C THR A 360 16.83 -1.43 23.60
N ALA A 361 16.47 -0.72 22.54
CA ALA A 361 15.19 -0.06 22.41
C ALA A 361 14.03 -1.07 22.33
N ALA A 362 14.18 -2.13 21.53
CA ALA A 362 13.18 -3.20 21.42
C ALA A 362 13.01 -3.98 22.73
N LEU A 363 14.12 -4.29 23.44
CA LEU A 363 14.06 -5.01 24.71
C LEU A 363 13.45 -4.17 25.83
N LEU A 364 13.61 -2.84 25.80
CA LEU A 364 12.93 -1.92 26.71
C LEU A 364 11.42 -1.98 26.55
N VAL A 365 10.92 -1.97 25.30
CA VAL A 365 9.49 -2.13 25.00
C VAL A 365 8.98 -3.48 25.48
N SER A 366 9.67 -4.57 25.09
CA SER A 366 9.32 -5.94 25.49
C SER A 366 9.26 -6.10 27.01
N SER A 367 10.21 -5.49 27.73
CA SER A 367 10.25 -5.49 29.21
C SER A 367 9.02 -4.83 29.81
N ARG A 368 8.60 -3.68 29.28
CA ARG A 368 7.43 -2.95 29.80
C ARG A 368 6.12 -3.64 29.45
N GLN A 369 5.99 -4.22 28.26
CA GLN A 369 4.83 -5.04 27.87
C GLN A 369 4.70 -6.30 28.72
N ALA A 370 5.82 -6.92 29.11
CA ALA A 370 5.85 -8.05 30.03
C ALA A 370 5.65 -7.64 31.51
N GLY A 371 5.42 -6.35 31.79
CA GLY A 371 5.15 -5.86 33.14
C GLY A 371 6.37 -5.87 34.06
N LEU A 372 7.57 -5.73 33.51
CA LEU A 372 8.77 -5.47 34.30
C LEU A 372 8.78 -4.00 34.71
N GLU A 373 8.97 -3.76 36.00
CA GLU A 373 9.12 -2.44 36.61
C GLU A 373 10.59 -2.03 36.71
N ARG A 374 11.50 -3.02 36.69
CA ARG A 374 12.95 -2.83 36.67
C ARG A 374 13.62 -4.01 35.98
N VAL A 375 14.87 -3.85 35.57
CA VAL A 375 15.69 -4.93 35.00
C VAL A 375 16.88 -5.18 35.92
N ASN A 376 16.99 -6.40 36.44
CA ASN A 376 18.08 -6.82 37.32
C ASN A 376 19.21 -7.48 36.51
N HIS A 377 18.86 -8.26 35.48
CA HIS A 377 19.81 -8.95 34.62
C HIS A 377 19.44 -8.81 33.15
N VAL A 378 20.47 -8.76 32.31
CA VAL A 378 20.35 -8.98 30.86
C VAL A 378 21.21 -10.16 30.51
N VAL A 379 20.64 -11.15 29.82
CA VAL A 379 21.32 -12.40 29.50
C VAL A 379 21.15 -12.69 28.02
N ALA A 380 22.24 -13.02 27.32
CA ALA A 380 22.17 -13.49 25.95
C ALA A 380 22.08 -15.02 25.89
N GLY A 381 21.17 -15.52 25.06
CA GLY A 381 21.07 -16.92 24.69
C GLY A 381 22.15 -17.32 23.69
N ARG A 382 22.03 -18.52 23.13
CA ARG A 382 23.00 -19.02 22.14
C ARG A 382 22.91 -18.20 20.84
N SER A 383 24.04 -17.69 20.37
CA SER A 383 24.10 -17.02 19.07
C SER A 383 23.96 -18.02 17.92
N THR A 384 23.12 -17.69 16.94
CA THR A 384 22.86 -18.48 15.73
C THR A 384 22.92 -17.57 14.50
N PRO A 385 23.00 -18.13 13.28
CA PRO A 385 22.87 -17.33 12.05
C PRO A 385 21.53 -16.57 11.92
N ALA A 386 20.51 -16.96 12.69
CA ALA A 386 19.22 -16.27 12.74
C ALA A 386 19.17 -15.20 13.85
N GLY A 387 20.31 -14.87 14.46
CA GLY A 387 20.43 -13.91 15.57
C GLY A 387 20.63 -14.57 16.94
N THR A 388 20.70 -13.70 17.95
CA THR A 388 20.84 -14.06 19.36
C THR A 388 19.61 -13.59 20.13
N ASP A 389 18.96 -14.48 20.89
CA ASP A 389 17.89 -14.07 21.79
C ASP A 389 18.48 -13.40 23.04
N ILE A 390 18.05 -12.19 23.34
CA ILE A 390 18.47 -11.43 24.52
C ILE A 390 17.29 -11.30 25.48
N PHE A 391 17.51 -11.66 26.74
CA PHE A 391 16.52 -11.68 27.81
C PHE A 391 16.78 -10.57 28.81
N ALA A 392 15.72 -9.83 29.16
CA ALA A 392 15.70 -8.95 30.33
C ALA A 392 14.97 -9.67 31.47
N VAL A 393 15.56 -9.68 32.67
CA VAL A 393 15.03 -10.41 33.82
C VAL A 393 14.89 -9.47 35.03
N GLN A 394 13.73 -9.53 35.67
CA GLN A 394 13.45 -8.90 36.96
C GLN A 394 13.37 -9.97 38.05
N GLY A 395 14.18 -9.81 39.10
CA GLY A 395 14.41 -10.82 40.13
C GLY A 395 15.69 -11.63 39.91
N GLU A 396 15.99 -12.56 40.81
CA GLU A 396 17.17 -13.43 40.75
C GLU A 396 17.02 -14.48 39.64
N LEU A 397 18.10 -14.80 38.92
CA LEU A 397 18.06 -15.74 37.78
C LEU A 397 17.58 -17.16 38.14
N HIS A 398 17.80 -17.58 39.39
CA HIS A 398 17.43 -18.91 39.89
C HIS A 398 16.08 -18.92 40.64
N ASP A 399 15.42 -17.77 40.77
CA ASP A 399 14.10 -17.67 41.37
C ASP A 399 13.04 -18.04 40.31
N PRO A 400 12.20 -19.07 40.51
CA PRO A 400 11.15 -19.42 39.56
C PRO A 400 10.07 -18.33 39.41
N ALA A 401 9.99 -17.36 40.32
CA ALA A 401 9.08 -16.22 40.26
C ALA A 401 9.64 -15.02 39.48
N HIS A 402 10.84 -15.12 38.88
CA HIS A 402 11.39 -14.03 38.09
C HIS A 402 10.47 -13.69 36.91
N LYS A 403 10.36 -12.39 36.60
CA LYS A 403 9.71 -11.94 35.36
C LYS A 403 10.75 -11.80 34.28
N ARG A 404 10.42 -12.17 33.04
CA ARG A 404 11.34 -12.03 31.92
C ARG A 404 10.64 -11.51 30.66
N ALA A 405 11.42 -10.79 29.88
CA ALA A 405 11.09 -10.39 28.52
C ALA A 405 12.26 -10.78 27.61
N HIS A 406 12.01 -10.91 26.32
CA HIS A 406 13.07 -11.21 25.37
C HIS A 406 12.82 -10.55 24.02
N VAL A 407 13.91 -10.42 23.26
CA VAL A 407 13.91 -10.05 21.85
C VAL A 407 14.97 -10.84 21.12
N ASN A 408 14.75 -11.09 19.83
CA ASN A 408 15.79 -11.60 18.96
C ASN A 408 16.57 -10.42 18.35
N SER A 409 17.91 -10.47 18.39
CA SER A 409 18.77 -9.37 17.94
C SER A 409 18.64 -9.05 16.44
N GLU A 410 18.38 -10.05 15.60
CA GLU A 410 18.26 -9.86 14.14
C GLU A 410 16.90 -9.24 13.79
N VAL A 411 15.84 -9.65 14.48
CA VAL A 411 14.52 -9.02 14.38
C VAL A 411 14.57 -7.58 14.88
N ALA A 412 15.23 -7.35 16.03
CA ALA A 412 15.39 -6.01 16.57
C ALA A 412 16.25 -5.10 15.66
N ALA A 413 17.23 -5.65 14.94
CA ALA A 413 18.06 -4.89 14.00
C ALA A 413 17.25 -4.22 12.88
N GLN A 414 16.08 -4.79 12.54
CA GLN A 414 15.18 -4.26 11.52
C GLN A 414 14.22 -3.20 12.05
N ILE A 415 14.16 -3.01 13.38
CA ILE A 415 13.28 -2.04 14.04
C ILE A 415 14.12 -0.81 14.41
N PRO A 416 13.81 0.36 13.85
CA PRO A 416 14.48 1.60 14.23
C PRO A 416 14.26 1.98 15.70
N VAL A 417 15.25 2.64 16.30
CA VAL A 417 15.23 3.04 17.72
C VAL A 417 14.03 3.94 18.02
N GLU A 418 13.77 4.92 17.16
CA GLU A 418 12.68 5.88 17.31
C GLU A 418 11.31 5.19 17.31
N ALA A 419 11.13 4.14 16.51
CA ALA A 419 9.90 3.37 16.46
C ALA A 419 9.65 2.61 17.76
N SER A 420 10.70 2.07 18.40
CA SER A 420 10.59 1.40 19.70
C SER A 420 10.23 2.39 20.82
N PHE A 421 10.79 3.60 20.80
CA PHE A 421 10.47 4.61 21.81
C PHE A 421 9.05 5.17 21.68
N GLN A 422 8.54 5.29 20.44
CA GLN A 422 7.13 5.62 20.20
C GLN A 422 6.19 4.54 20.75
N GLN A 423 6.53 3.26 20.60
CA GLN A 423 5.77 2.14 21.20
C GLN A 423 5.78 2.21 22.74
N LEU A 424 6.93 2.51 23.34
CA LEU A 424 7.06 2.66 24.79
C LEU A 424 6.15 3.78 25.34
N ALA A 425 6.17 4.95 24.69
CA ALA A 425 5.33 6.09 25.06
C ALA A 425 3.83 5.77 24.98
N ALA A 426 3.41 5.03 23.93
CA ALA A 426 2.02 4.61 23.77
C ALA A 426 1.57 3.63 24.86
N ALA A 427 2.46 2.74 25.33
CA ALA A 427 2.17 1.79 26.41
C ALA A 427 1.98 2.48 27.76
N GLU A 428 2.72 3.56 28.03
CA GLU A 428 2.64 4.33 29.28
C GLU A 428 1.41 5.24 29.39
N GLN A 429 0.75 5.61 28.31
CA GLN A 429 -0.47 6.44 28.34
C GLN A 429 -1.72 5.62 28.73
N LYS A 430 -1.61 4.28 28.82
CA LYS A 430 -2.72 3.38 29.12
C LYS A 430 -3.25 3.46 30.58
N PRO A 431 -2.43 3.60 31.64
CA PRO A 431 -2.92 3.64 33.03
C PRO A 431 -3.64 4.96 33.39
N THR A 432 -3.20 6.09 32.85
CA THR A 432 -3.73 7.43 33.20
C THR A 432 -5.18 7.61 32.76
N ILE A 433 -5.53 7.13 31.56
CA ILE A 433 -6.90 7.25 31.00
C ILE A 433 -7.90 6.37 31.75
N ALA A 434 -7.46 5.21 32.28
CA ALA A 434 -8.31 4.32 33.07
C ALA A 434 -8.56 4.87 34.49
N GLN A 435 -7.58 5.57 35.07
CA GLN A 435 -7.72 6.21 36.39
C GLN A 435 -8.60 7.47 36.33
N ASP A 436 -8.51 8.28 35.26
CA ASP A 436 -9.37 9.45 35.08
C ASP A 436 -10.84 9.05 34.85
N GLN A 437 -11.09 7.95 34.13
CA GLN A 437 -12.45 7.42 33.95
C GLN A 437 -13.04 6.91 35.28
N GLN A 438 -12.26 6.21 36.11
CA GLN A 438 -12.72 5.77 37.43
C GLN A 438 -12.93 6.95 38.41
N ALA A 439 -12.11 7.99 38.36
CA ALA A 439 -12.29 9.20 39.16
C ALA A 439 -13.55 9.99 38.75
N GLN A 440 -13.86 10.05 37.46
CA GLN A 440 -15.09 10.68 36.96
C GLN A 440 -16.35 9.86 37.29
N GLU A 441 -16.27 8.54 37.29
CA GLU A 441 -17.38 7.65 37.66
C GLU A 441 -17.69 7.69 39.16
N GLN A 442 -16.65 7.79 40.01
CA GLN A 442 -16.79 8.00 41.45
C GLN A 442 -17.38 9.38 41.78
N THR A 443 -17.02 10.42 41.02
CA THR A 443 -17.59 11.77 41.19
C THR A 443 -19.07 11.81 40.78
N ARG A 444 -19.44 11.10 39.71
CA ARG A 444 -20.85 10.96 39.27
C ARG A 444 -21.71 10.16 40.26
N THR A 445 -21.18 9.08 40.84
CA THR A 445 -21.92 8.27 41.82
C THR A 445 -22.07 8.96 43.18
N HIS A 446 -21.18 9.88 43.53
CA HIS A 446 -21.32 10.68 44.76
C HIS A 446 -22.35 11.82 44.63
N ALA A 447 -22.42 12.46 43.46
CA ALA A 447 -23.42 13.50 43.17
C ALA A 447 -24.87 12.95 43.10
N ALA A 448 -25.05 11.70 42.69
CA ALA A 448 -26.37 11.05 42.63
C ALA A 448 -26.91 10.58 44.00
N ARG A 449 -26.09 10.58 45.05
CA ARG A 449 -26.48 10.17 46.42
C ARG A 449 -26.83 11.32 47.36
N THR A 450 -26.63 12.57 46.92
CA THR A 450 -26.86 13.78 47.73
C THR A 450 -27.97 14.68 47.17
N ALA A 451 -28.68 14.24 46.14
CA ALA A 451 -29.83 14.92 45.55
C ALA A 451 -31.16 14.33 46.02
#